data_AF-U6MS32-F1
#
_entry.id   AF-U6MS32-F1
#
_cell.length_a   1.000
_cell.length_b   1.000
_cell.length_c   1.000
_cell.angle_alpha   90.00
_cell.angle_beta   90.00
_cell.angle_gamma   90.00
#
_symmetry.space_group_name_H-M   'P 1'
#
loop_
_entity.id
_entity.type
_entity.pdbx_description
1 polymer ?
#
loop_
_entity_poly.entity_id
_entity_poly.type
_entity_poly.pdbx_seq_one_letter_code
_entity_poly.pdbx_strand_id
1 'polypeptide(L)' 'MSGAGAAGAGAAAAPAAAAATAAAAAAAAAAPIDTDLYSRQIGTLGMDTMKKLVQLKVLVSGLNGVGAECG' A
#
# COMPACT_ATOMS: atom_id res chain seq x y z
N MET A 1 30.93 -36.96 6.98
CA MET A 1 30.34 -36.23 5.84
C MET A 1 28.85 -36.09 6.11
N SER A 2 28.32 -34.94 6.56
CA SER A 2 28.15 -33.68 5.81
C SER A 2 27.45 -33.89 4.47
N GLY A 3 26.25 -33.31 4.34
CA GLY A 3 25.46 -33.30 3.11
C GLY A 3 24.04 -32.78 3.34
N ALA A 4 23.91 -31.55 3.85
CA ALA A 4 22.63 -30.84 3.87
C ALA A 4 22.22 -30.53 2.42
N GLY A 5 21.10 -31.10 1.97
CA GLY A 5 20.52 -30.87 0.65
C GLY A 5 19.92 -29.47 0.56
N ALA A 6 20.49 -28.66 -0.32
CA ALA A 6 20.02 -27.33 -0.66
C ALA A 6 18.81 -27.39 -1.63
N ALA A 7 17.94 -26.39 -1.47
CA ALA A 7 17.19 -25.69 -2.52
C ALA A 7 16.13 -26.45 -3.36
N GLY A 8 14.89 -25.97 -3.24
CA GLY A 8 13.89 -25.88 -4.32
C GLY A 8 12.91 -24.78 -3.92
N ALA A 9 13.06 -23.52 -4.33
CA ALA A 9 12.80 -22.95 -5.66
C ALA A 9 11.38 -23.23 -6.16
N GLY A 10 10.52 -22.20 -6.11
CA GLY A 10 9.17 -22.24 -6.68
C GLY A 10 8.36 -20.96 -6.48
N ALA A 11 8.99 -19.78 -6.44
CA ALA A 11 8.29 -18.49 -6.47
C ALA A 11 8.35 -17.93 -7.89
N ALA A 12 7.39 -18.27 -8.75
CA ALA A 12 7.30 -17.68 -10.09
C ALA A 12 5.90 -17.83 -10.72
N ALA A 13 4.88 -17.18 -10.15
CA ALA A 13 3.62 -16.93 -10.87
C ALA A 13 2.79 -15.82 -10.18
N ALA A 14 3.26 -14.57 -10.18
CA ALA A 14 2.43 -13.45 -9.67
C ALA A 14 2.62 -12.05 -10.29
N PRO A 15 3.26 -11.80 -11.46
CA PRO A 15 3.46 -10.41 -11.88
C PRO A 15 2.21 -9.80 -12.55
N ALA A 16 1.35 -10.60 -13.19
CA ALA A 16 0.24 -10.08 -14.00
C ALA A 16 -0.96 -9.62 -13.17
N ALA A 17 -1.35 -10.39 -12.15
CA ALA A 17 -2.49 -10.04 -11.28
C ALA A 17 -2.15 -8.86 -10.36
N ALA A 18 -0.93 -8.82 -9.79
CA ALA A 18 -0.48 -7.70 -8.96
C ALA A 18 -0.35 -6.38 -9.74
N ALA A 19 0.05 -6.44 -11.02
CA ALA A 19 0.10 -5.27 -11.89
C ALA A 19 -1.31 -4.70 -12.19
N ALA A 20 -2.32 -5.56 -12.34
CA ALA A 20 -3.70 -5.14 -12.55
C ALA A 20 -4.27 -4.42 -11.31
N THR A 21 -4.01 -4.93 -10.10
CA THR A 21 -4.41 -4.26 -8.85
C THR A 21 -3.65 -2.95 -8.63
N ALA A 22 -2.36 -2.90 -9.00
CA ALA A 22 -1.56 -1.68 -8.90
C ALA A 22 -2.05 -0.57 -9.85
N ALA A 23 -2.51 -0.92 -11.04
CA ALA A 23 -3.11 0.01 -12.00
C ALA A 23 -4.46 0.55 -11.51
N ALA A 24 -5.32 -0.29 -10.94
CA ALA A 24 -6.58 0.13 -10.33
C ALA A 24 -6.36 1.06 -9.13
N ALA A 25 -5.37 0.76 -8.27
CA ALA A 25 -5.00 1.61 -7.15
C ALA A 25 -4.38 2.95 -7.61
N ALA A 26 -3.64 2.97 -8.72
CA ALA A 26 -3.10 4.21 -9.30
C ALA A 26 -4.22 5.10 -9.87
N ALA A 27 -5.26 4.52 -10.47
CA ALA A 27 -6.43 5.26 -10.93
C ALA A 27 -7.23 5.87 -9.76
N ALA A 28 -7.36 5.14 -8.64
CA ALA A 28 -8.00 5.67 -7.43
C ALA A 28 -7.19 6.82 -6.79
N ALA A 29 -5.85 6.74 -6.81
CA ALA A 29 -4.98 7.80 -6.29
C ALA A 29 -4.94 9.07 -7.16
N ALA A 30 -5.50 9.03 -8.38
CA ALA A 30 -5.65 10.19 -9.26
C ALA A 30 -6.94 10.98 -8.99
N ALA A 31 -7.82 10.50 -8.11
CA ALA A 31 -9.01 11.23 -7.72
C ALA A 31 -8.63 12.54 -6.99
N PRO A 32 -9.34 13.65 -7.27
CA PRO A 32 -9.09 14.91 -6.58
C PRO A 32 -9.36 14.79 -5.08
N ILE A 33 -8.57 15.48 -4.26
CA ILE A 33 -8.74 15.50 -2.81
C ILE A 33 -9.98 16.32 -2.46
N ASP A 34 -10.91 15.71 -1.73
CA ASP A 34 -12.08 16.41 -1.18
C ASP A 34 -11.64 17.34 -0.04
N THR A 35 -11.64 18.64 -0.32
CA THR A 35 -11.19 19.65 0.63
C THR A 35 -12.18 19.92 1.75
N ASP A 36 -13.46 19.63 1.54
CA ASP A 36 -14.49 19.83 2.56
C ASP A 36 -14.40 18.70 3.60
N LEU A 37 -14.24 17.45 3.13
CA LEU A 37 -14.04 16.28 3.98
C LEU A 37 -12.72 16.36 4.78
N TYR A 38 -11.60 16.69 4.12
CA TYR A 38 -10.27 16.67 4.74
C TYR A 38 -9.80 18.04 5.28
N SER A 39 -10.69 19.03 5.38
CA SER A 39 -10.39 20.41 5.76
C SER A 39 -9.44 20.55 6.97
N ARG A 40 -9.73 19.83 8.06
CA ARG A 40 -8.92 19.87 9.29
C ARG A 40 -7.53 19.24 9.12
N GLN A 41 -7.44 18.14 8.36
CA GLN A 41 -6.18 17.43 8.13
C GLN A 41 -5.30 18.20 7.14
N ILE A 42 -5.89 18.84 6.15
CA ILE A 42 -5.18 19.76 5.24
C ILE A 42 -4.65 20.97 6.02
N GLY A 43 -5.41 21.49 7.00
CA GLY A 43 -4.98 22.58 7.86
C GLY A 43 -3.76 22.26 8.72
N THR A 44 -3.53 20.99 9.07
CA THR A 44 -2.39 20.56 9.90
C THR A 44 -1.21 20.02 9.08
N LEU A 45 -1.47 19.19 8.07
CA LEU A 45 -0.44 18.51 7.26
C LEU A 45 -0.04 19.29 6.01
N GLY A 46 -0.93 20.17 5.52
CA GLY A 46 -0.76 20.91 4.28
C GLY A 46 -1.16 20.14 3.03
N MET A 47 -1.54 20.89 1.98
CA MET A 47 -2.06 20.34 0.72
C MET A 47 -1.04 19.46 -0.01
N ASP A 48 0.23 19.87 -0.07
CA ASP A 48 1.24 19.14 -0.84
C ASP A 48 1.65 17.83 -0.16
N THR A 49 1.54 17.74 1.16
CA THR A 49 1.70 16.49 1.91
C THR A 49 0.55 15.54 1.62
N MET A 50 -0.70 16.03 1.67
CA MET A 50 -1.89 15.22 1.39
C MET A 50 -1.87 14.62 -0.02
N LYS A 51 -1.42 15.37 -1.04
CA LYS A 51 -1.22 14.85 -2.41
C LYS A 51 -0.29 13.65 -2.46
N LYS A 52 0.78 13.65 -1.67
CA LYS A 52 1.74 12.53 -1.61
C LYS A 52 1.15 11.35 -0.85
N LEU A 53 0.41 11.60 0.24
CA LEU A 53 -0.22 10.56 1.06
C LEU A 53 -1.28 9.77 0.28
N VAL A 54 -2.11 10.43 -0.53
CA VAL A 54 -3.14 9.75 -1.35
C VAL A 54 -2.54 8.77 -2.37
N GLN A 55 -1.30 9.01 -2.80
CA GLN A 55 -0.59 8.12 -3.73
C GLN A 55 0.19 7.00 -3.02
N LEU A 56 0.34 7.09 -1.70
CA LEU A 56 1.16 6.18 -0.91
C LEU A 56 0.45 4.82 -0.77
N LYS A 57 1.13 3.76 -1.21
CA LYS A 57 0.67 2.38 -0.99
C LYS A 57 1.23 1.88 0.33
N VAL A 58 0.36 1.56 1.28
CA VAL A 58 0.74 1.04 2.61
C VAL A 58 0.39 -0.44 2.69
N LEU A 59 1.35 -1.27 3.13
CA LEU A 59 1.11 -2.67 3.47
C LEU A 59 1.22 -2.82 4.99
N VAL A 60 0.15 -3.27 5.62
CA VAL A 60 0.12 -3.60 7.05
C VAL A 60 0.26 -5.11 7.19
N SER A 61 1.31 -5.56 7.88
CA SER A 61 1.56 -6.98 8.14
C SER A 61 1.00 -7.39 9.49
N GLY A 62 -0.01 -8.26 9.47
CA GLY A 62 -0.74 -8.72 10.66
C GLY A 62 -1.90 -7.80 11.00
N LEU A 63 -3.13 -8.33 10.94
CA LEU A 63 -4.39 -7.60 11.17
C LEU A 63 -5.03 -7.97 12.53
N ASN A 64 -4.19 -8.22 13.53
CA ASN A 64 -4.65 -8.34 14.93
C ASN A 64 -5.01 -6.94 15.49
N GLY A 65 -5.37 -6.82 16.77
CA GLY A 65 -5.84 -5.56 17.38
C GLY A 65 -5.07 -4.30 16.95
N VAL A 66 -3.75 -4.29 17.14
CA VAL A 66 -2.90 -3.13 16.77
C VAL A 66 -2.87 -2.89 15.25
N GLY A 67 -2.85 -3.96 14.45
CA GLY A 67 -2.87 -3.85 13.00
C GLY A 67 -4.18 -3.30 12.46
N ALA A 68 -5.30 -3.63 13.11
CA ALA A 68 -6.63 -3.13 12.77
C ALA A 68 -6.83 -1.67 13.18
N GLU A 69 -6.22 -1.22 14.27
CA GLU A 69 -6.26 0.20 14.69
C GLU A 69 -5.38 1.10 13.83
N CYS A 70 -4.33 0.54 13.23
CA CYS A 70 -3.40 1.27 12.35
C CYS A 70 -3.88 1.36 10.90
N GLY A 71 -4.77 0.44 10.47
CA GLY A 71 -5.21 0.26 9.08
C GLY A 71 -6.47 1.02 8.69
#